data_AF-A1ZP54-F1
#
_entry.id   AF-A1ZP54-F1
#
_cell.length_a   1.000
_cell.length_b   1.000
_cell.length_c   1.000
_cell.angle_alpha   90.00
_cell.angle_beta   90.00
_cell.angle_gamma   90.00
#
_symmetry.space_group_name_H-M   'P 1'
#
loop_
_entity.id
_entity.type
_entity.pdbx_description
1 polymer ?
#
loop_
_entity_poly.entity_id
_entity_poly.type
_entity_poly.pdbx_seq_one_letter_code
_entity_poly.pdbx_strand_id
1 'polypeptide(L)'
;MKIKIDALDTLFFRDGKPFSLGEETWAEGLFPPGPGVFYGALRSLYFSLHPHEMGKAGQTNDPTAHLRIKGIYFLVNNKLHIECPLDYVQEKQDEAPCLLQLQALPDSIAATSFQLSHWLAPPQEAQVENIEGLIDERTLKEYALENHSDRGVSPWSDYLQVEPKVGIGRSKLTNATLEGLLYRVGMVRPVFGEKGHYSALSMVLDFEGLPAMESLPAKGFFRLGGEGKAVSYEVFEPTIQLPSQVVAQANIFKLVLLTPALFDNGWCPASIHPQTGKGRLAIDNQKTVEVELLAAATGKPVPVGGFDMHTQLPKPMLKAVPAGAVYYFRLTNAEDAPLLQQKFSPASLSDQRANEGFGLALFIQTNNSL
;
A
#
# COMPACT_ATOMS: atom_id res chain seq x y z
N MET A 1 -8.20 8.04 14.47
CA MET A 1 -7.10 8.92 14.94
C MET A 1 -6.02 8.88 13.91
N LYS A 2 -5.34 10.01 13.69
CA LYS A 2 -4.23 10.08 12.75
C LYS A 2 -2.94 10.41 13.49
N ILE A 3 -1.86 9.74 13.13
CA ILE A 3 -0.51 10.09 13.59
C ILE A 3 0.40 10.25 12.39
N LYS A 4 1.28 11.24 12.47
CA LYS A 4 2.41 11.41 11.56
C LYS A 4 3.62 10.74 12.20
N ILE A 5 4.38 10.02 11.39
CA ILE A 5 5.54 9.22 11.77
C ILE A 5 6.74 9.75 11.00
N ASP A 6 7.78 10.09 11.75
CA ASP A 6 9.07 10.52 11.22
C ASP A 6 10.15 9.53 11.67
N ALA A 7 11.01 9.14 10.74
CA ALA A 7 12.13 8.28 11.06
C ALA A 7 13.21 9.08 11.80
N LEU A 8 13.70 8.56 12.93
CA LEU A 8 14.80 9.19 13.68
C LEU A 8 16.16 8.93 13.03
N ASP A 9 16.26 7.85 12.25
CA ASP A 9 17.43 7.40 11.52
C ASP A 9 16.94 6.52 10.34
N THR A 10 17.83 5.75 9.73
CA THR A 10 17.44 4.68 8.81
C THR A 10 16.45 3.67 9.42
N LEU A 11 15.51 3.22 8.60
CA LEU A 11 14.56 2.16 8.86
C LEU A 11 14.98 0.88 8.15
N PHE A 12 14.48 -0.26 8.63
CA PHE A 12 14.70 -1.54 7.99
C PHE A 12 13.40 -2.32 7.92
N PHE A 13 12.98 -2.67 6.72
CA PHE A 13 11.83 -3.52 6.49
C PHE A 13 12.29 -4.70 5.67
N ARG A 14 12.35 -5.85 6.32
CA ARG A 14 12.91 -7.05 5.72
C ARG A 14 11.97 -7.59 4.65
N ASP A 15 12.53 -8.10 3.57
CA ASP A 15 11.79 -8.87 2.58
C ASP A 15 11.35 -10.25 3.11
N GLY A 16 10.55 -10.96 2.32
CA GLY A 16 10.07 -12.29 2.70
C GLY A 16 11.15 -13.38 2.70
N LYS A 17 12.40 -13.07 2.32
CA LYS A 17 13.43 -14.11 2.15
C LYS A 17 13.91 -14.65 3.51
N PRO A 18 14.19 -15.98 3.61
CA PRO A 18 14.89 -16.54 4.75
C PRO A 18 16.21 -15.80 4.96
N PHE A 19 16.49 -15.39 6.18
CA PHE A 19 17.72 -14.73 6.59
C PHE A 19 18.08 -15.37 7.92
N SER A 20 18.77 -16.49 7.81
CA SER A 20 19.40 -17.17 8.92
C SER A 20 20.84 -16.66 9.00
N LEU A 21 21.30 -16.36 10.21
CA LEU A 21 22.70 -16.08 10.49
C LEU A 21 23.58 -17.23 9.96
N GLY A 22 24.38 -16.97 8.92
CA GLY A 22 25.28 -17.96 8.32
C GLY A 22 24.89 -18.51 6.95
N GLU A 23 23.68 -18.23 6.44
CA GLU A 23 23.20 -18.76 5.14
C GLU A 23 23.13 -17.70 4.04
N GLU A 24 22.47 -16.57 4.27
CA GLU A 24 22.39 -15.45 3.30
C GLU A 24 23.08 -14.19 3.82
N THR A 25 23.95 -13.60 2.99
CA THR A 25 24.80 -12.46 3.36
C THR A 25 24.20 -11.09 2.99
N TRP A 26 23.06 -11.04 2.29
CA TRP A 26 22.44 -9.82 1.75
C TRP A 26 20.93 -9.82 1.96
N ALA A 27 20.38 -8.77 2.59
CA ALA A 27 18.94 -8.49 2.56
C ALA A 27 18.69 -7.04 2.08
N GLU A 28 17.74 -6.87 1.16
CA GLU A 28 17.30 -5.55 0.71
C GLU A 28 16.15 -5.05 1.59
N GLY A 29 16.18 -3.77 1.94
CA GLY A 29 15.09 -3.13 2.66
C GLY A 29 13.96 -2.78 1.70
N LEU A 30 12.74 -3.22 2.00
CA LEU A 30 11.54 -2.86 1.24
C LEU A 30 11.02 -1.49 1.70
N PHE A 31 10.65 -0.62 0.78
CA PHE A 31 9.90 0.60 1.10
C PHE A 31 8.85 0.85 0.02
N PRO A 32 7.62 1.24 0.37
CA PRO A 32 7.11 1.40 1.74
C PRO A 32 6.90 0.07 2.47
N PRO A 33 6.85 0.08 3.82
CA PRO A 33 6.55 -1.14 4.57
C PRO A 33 5.11 -1.59 4.33
N GLY A 34 4.90 -2.91 4.34
CA GLY A 34 3.56 -3.47 4.25
C GLY A 34 2.66 -3.04 5.42
N PRO A 35 1.32 -2.92 5.21
CA PRO A 35 0.37 -2.46 6.23
C PRO A 35 0.47 -3.19 7.58
N GLY A 36 0.74 -4.50 7.55
CA GLY A 36 0.90 -5.31 8.75
C GLY A 36 2.06 -4.90 9.68
N VAL A 37 3.09 -4.21 9.16
CA VAL A 37 4.18 -3.66 9.98
C VAL A 37 3.66 -2.54 10.88
N PHE A 38 2.87 -1.63 10.32
CA PHE A 38 2.24 -0.55 11.10
C PHE A 38 1.23 -1.10 12.10
N TYR A 39 0.43 -2.08 11.69
CA TYR A 39 -0.54 -2.74 12.57
C TYR A 39 0.15 -3.36 13.79
N GLY A 40 1.23 -4.12 13.55
CA GLY A 40 2.04 -4.72 14.62
C GLY A 40 2.72 -3.68 15.52
N ALA A 41 3.21 -2.58 14.95
CA ALA A 41 3.84 -1.50 15.69
C ALA A 41 2.86 -0.78 16.63
N LEU A 42 1.63 -0.48 16.16
CA LEU A 42 0.59 0.12 17.00
C LEU A 42 0.15 -0.79 18.14
N ARG A 43 -0.01 -2.10 17.88
CA ARG A 43 -0.28 -3.09 18.94
C ARG A 43 0.85 -3.14 19.96
N SER A 44 2.09 -3.15 19.50
CA SER A 44 3.27 -3.17 20.37
C SER A 44 3.37 -1.91 21.22
N LEU A 45 3.06 -0.74 20.65
CA LEU A 45 2.98 0.52 21.38
C LEU A 45 1.94 0.44 22.50
N TYR A 46 0.73 -0.05 22.20
CA TYR A 46 -0.31 -0.23 23.20
C TYR A 46 0.13 -1.11 24.37
N PHE A 47 0.68 -2.31 24.09
CA PHE A 47 1.15 -3.22 25.13
C PHE A 47 2.37 -2.69 25.90
N SER A 48 3.19 -1.84 25.29
CA SER A 48 4.29 -1.18 26.00
C SER A 48 3.80 -0.17 27.05
N LEU A 49 2.64 0.47 26.79
CA LEU A 49 1.97 1.38 27.72
C LEU A 49 1.10 0.61 28.73
N HIS A 50 0.68 -0.61 28.40
CA HIS A 50 -0.16 -1.48 29.25
C HIS A 50 0.49 -2.86 29.46
N PRO A 51 1.66 -2.97 30.12
CA PRO A 51 2.38 -4.24 30.24
C PRO A 51 1.59 -5.36 30.93
N HIS A 52 0.68 -4.99 31.84
CA HIS A 52 -0.18 -5.94 32.55
C HIS A 52 -1.19 -6.66 31.62
N GLU A 53 -1.44 -6.13 30.42
CA GLU A 53 -2.32 -6.74 29.43
C GLU A 53 -1.58 -7.55 28.37
N MET A 54 -0.24 -7.55 28.38
CA MET A 54 0.57 -8.23 27.37
C MET A 54 0.24 -9.72 27.24
N GLY A 55 -0.18 -10.37 28.32
CA GLY A 55 -0.62 -11.77 28.29
C GLY A 55 -1.87 -12.02 27.44
N LYS A 56 -2.68 -11.00 27.14
CA LYS A 56 -3.89 -11.09 26.31
C LYS A 56 -3.61 -11.01 24.81
N ALA A 57 -2.38 -10.66 24.41
CA ALA A 57 -2.04 -10.48 23.00
C ALA A 57 -2.28 -11.77 22.19
N GLY A 58 -3.07 -11.68 21.12
CA GLY A 58 -3.45 -12.80 20.26
C GLY A 58 -4.51 -13.73 20.84
N GLN A 59 -5.02 -13.48 22.04
CA GLN A 59 -6.10 -14.25 22.66
C GLN A 59 -7.48 -13.73 22.23
N THR A 60 -8.54 -14.46 22.57
CA THR A 60 -9.93 -14.06 22.26
C THR A 60 -10.34 -12.75 22.94
N ASN A 61 -9.68 -12.38 24.04
CA ASN A 61 -9.88 -11.14 24.78
C ASN A 61 -8.77 -10.11 24.52
N ASP A 62 -8.05 -10.22 23.39
CA ASP A 62 -7.04 -9.24 23.01
C ASP A 62 -7.67 -7.84 22.90
N PRO A 63 -7.24 -6.87 23.75
CA PRO A 63 -7.82 -5.53 23.74
C PRO A 63 -7.63 -4.82 22.40
N THR A 64 -6.61 -5.19 21.63
CA THR A 64 -6.30 -4.61 20.32
C THR A 64 -7.00 -5.31 19.15
N ALA A 65 -7.88 -6.29 19.39
CA ALA A 65 -8.54 -7.07 18.34
C ALA A 65 -9.38 -6.23 17.37
N HIS A 66 -9.90 -5.09 17.83
CA HIS A 66 -10.70 -4.16 17.03
C HIS A 66 -9.86 -3.08 16.32
N LEU A 67 -8.53 -3.06 16.50
CA LEU A 67 -7.65 -2.16 15.78
C LEU A 67 -7.88 -2.33 14.27
N ARG A 68 -8.06 -1.21 13.58
CA ARG A 68 -8.18 -1.16 12.13
C ARG A 68 -7.36 -0.01 11.59
N ILE A 69 -6.50 -0.29 10.61
CA ILE A 69 -5.86 0.75 9.80
C ILE A 69 -6.84 1.18 8.69
N LYS A 70 -7.08 2.48 8.61
CA LYS A 70 -8.02 3.15 7.70
C LYS A 70 -7.31 3.90 6.59
N GLY A 71 -6.05 4.28 6.78
CA GLY A 71 -5.28 5.05 5.81
C GLY A 71 -3.78 4.94 6.06
N ILE A 72 -3.00 4.87 4.97
CA ILE A 72 -1.55 4.98 4.98
C ILE A 72 -1.19 5.97 3.87
N TYR A 73 -0.52 7.06 4.23
CA TYR A 73 -0.21 8.15 3.32
C TYR A 73 1.23 8.61 3.47
N PHE A 74 1.77 9.25 2.44
CA PHE A 74 3.11 9.82 2.47
C PHE A 74 3.02 11.35 2.47
N LEU A 75 3.86 11.99 3.29
CA LEU A 75 4.06 13.43 3.25
C LEU A 75 5.48 13.71 2.80
N VAL A 76 5.64 14.38 1.67
CA VAL A 76 6.93 14.93 1.24
C VAL A 76 6.88 16.42 1.51
N ASN A 77 7.79 16.93 2.35
CA ASN A 77 7.81 18.34 2.73
C ASN A 77 6.43 18.85 3.21
N ASN A 78 5.74 18.01 4.00
CA ASN A 78 4.37 18.22 4.51
C ASN A 78 3.25 18.27 3.46
N LYS A 79 3.51 17.86 2.21
CA LYS A 79 2.49 17.75 1.16
C LYS A 79 2.10 16.30 0.94
N LEU A 80 0.80 16.05 0.79
CA LEU A 80 0.26 14.72 0.54
C LEU A 80 0.77 14.15 -0.78
N HIS A 81 1.24 12.91 -0.70
CA HIS A 81 1.62 12.08 -1.83
C HIS A 81 1.03 10.68 -1.67
N ILE A 82 0.72 10.04 -2.79
CA ILE A 82 0.34 8.62 -2.85
C ILE A 82 1.16 7.91 -3.92
N GLU A 83 1.23 6.58 -3.85
CA GLU A 83 1.83 5.78 -4.91
C GLU A 83 1.14 6.02 -6.24
N CYS A 84 1.94 6.10 -7.31
CA CYS A 84 1.44 6.30 -8.66
C CYS A 84 0.52 5.12 -9.07
N PRO A 85 -0.69 5.38 -9.57
CA PRO A 85 -1.55 4.36 -10.15
C PRO A 85 -0.87 3.61 -11.30
N LEU A 86 -1.04 2.30 -11.41
CA LEU A 86 -0.36 1.48 -12.42
C LEU A 86 -0.95 1.62 -13.83
N ASP A 87 -2.08 2.30 -13.98
CA ASP A 87 -2.59 2.74 -15.28
C ASP A 87 -2.06 4.13 -15.70
N TYR A 88 -1.25 4.77 -14.85
CA TYR A 88 -0.49 5.97 -15.15
C TYR A 88 0.94 5.54 -15.49
N VAL A 89 1.30 5.65 -16.76
CA VAL A 89 2.53 5.09 -17.32
C VAL A 89 3.34 6.19 -18.02
N GLN A 90 4.58 5.89 -18.39
CA GLN A 90 5.39 6.75 -19.26
C GLN A 90 5.78 6.03 -20.53
N GLU A 91 5.93 6.79 -21.62
CA GLU A 91 6.52 6.29 -22.86
C GLU A 91 8.03 6.08 -22.70
N LYS A 92 8.57 4.98 -23.23
CA LYS A 92 9.98 4.62 -23.06
C LYS A 92 10.98 5.51 -23.79
N GLN A 93 10.55 6.20 -24.84
CA GLN A 93 11.45 7.04 -25.66
C GLN A 93 11.54 8.47 -25.12
N ASP A 94 10.42 9.00 -24.64
CA ASP A 94 10.24 10.43 -24.37
C ASP A 94 10.09 10.71 -22.87
N GLU A 95 9.87 9.65 -22.07
CA GLU A 95 9.43 9.73 -20.66
C GLU A 95 8.14 10.55 -20.50
N ALA A 96 7.36 10.68 -21.57
CA ALA A 96 6.11 11.41 -21.57
C ALA A 96 5.04 10.61 -20.82
N PRO A 97 4.39 11.19 -19.79
CA PRO A 97 3.33 10.53 -19.05
C PRO A 97 2.07 10.34 -19.90
N CYS A 98 1.42 9.17 -19.77
CA CYS A 98 0.12 8.90 -20.37
C CYS A 98 -0.72 7.95 -19.49
N LEU A 99 -2.04 7.99 -19.66
CA LEU A 99 -2.94 7.01 -19.05
C LEU A 99 -3.25 5.88 -20.01
N LEU A 100 -3.20 4.65 -19.51
CA LEU A 100 -3.76 3.52 -20.24
C LEU A 100 -5.27 3.71 -20.41
N GLN A 101 -5.75 3.40 -21.61
CA GLN A 101 -7.14 3.51 -21.99
C GLN A 101 -7.80 2.14 -21.97
N LEU A 102 -9.01 2.11 -21.42
CA LEU A 102 -9.86 0.93 -21.44
C LEU A 102 -10.42 0.73 -22.86
N GLN A 103 -10.13 -0.42 -23.46
CA GLN A 103 -10.60 -0.75 -24.81
C GLN A 103 -11.24 -2.13 -24.82
N ALA A 104 -12.30 -2.31 -25.60
CA ALA A 104 -12.93 -3.62 -25.76
C ALA A 104 -11.97 -4.60 -26.44
N LEU A 105 -11.91 -5.84 -25.95
CA LEU A 105 -11.16 -6.90 -26.60
C LEU A 105 -11.85 -7.30 -27.92
N PRO A 106 -11.15 -7.30 -29.07
CA PRO A 106 -11.71 -7.77 -30.32
C PRO A 106 -12.03 -9.26 -30.27
N ASP A 107 -13.13 -9.68 -30.89
CA ASP A 107 -13.53 -11.10 -31.02
C ASP A 107 -12.46 -11.98 -31.68
N SER A 108 -11.51 -11.39 -32.41
CA SER A 108 -10.42 -12.07 -33.11
C SER A 108 -9.22 -12.41 -32.22
N ILE A 109 -9.12 -11.86 -31.00
CA ILE A 109 -8.02 -12.17 -30.06
C ILE A 109 -8.39 -13.43 -29.27
N ALA A 110 -8.03 -14.59 -29.83
CA ALA A 110 -8.31 -15.91 -29.24
C ALA A 110 -7.32 -16.36 -28.14
N ALA A 111 -6.37 -15.51 -27.73
CA ALA A 111 -5.17 -15.95 -27.01
C ALA A 111 -4.86 -15.18 -25.71
N THR A 112 -5.87 -14.73 -24.98
CA THR A 112 -5.66 -14.29 -23.58
C THR A 112 -5.95 -15.46 -22.64
N SER A 113 -5.16 -15.62 -21.58
CA SER A 113 -5.47 -16.55 -20.49
C SER A 113 -6.53 -15.99 -19.52
N PHE A 114 -7.02 -14.75 -19.77
CA PHE A 114 -7.93 -14.02 -18.89
C PHE A 114 -9.14 -13.53 -19.69
N GLN A 115 -10.32 -14.05 -19.36
CA GLN A 115 -11.57 -13.83 -20.11
C GLN A 115 -12.30 -12.52 -19.74
N LEU A 116 -11.56 -11.46 -19.40
CA LEU A 116 -12.18 -10.15 -19.21
C LEU A 116 -12.63 -9.55 -20.55
N SER A 117 -13.63 -8.69 -20.53
CA SER A 117 -14.22 -8.11 -21.75
C SER A 117 -13.39 -6.97 -22.35
N HIS A 118 -12.47 -6.39 -21.58
CA HIS A 118 -11.64 -5.24 -21.98
C HIS A 118 -10.18 -5.47 -21.61
N TRP A 119 -9.31 -4.67 -22.22
CA TRP A 119 -7.90 -4.55 -21.86
C TRP A 119 -7.52 -3.08 -21.65
N LEU A 120 -6.30 -2.85 -21.16
CA LEU A 120 -5.72 -1.53 -21.00
C LEU A 120 -4.57 -1.38 -21.99
N ALA A 121 -4.64 -0.35 -22.82
CA ALA A 121 -3.64 -0.07 -23.85
C ALA A 121 -3.27 1.42 -23.85
N PRO A 122 -2.03 1.80 -24.22
CA PRO A 122 -1.66 3.19 -24.37
C PRO A 122 -2.50 3.88 -25.47
N PRO A 123 -2.69 5.21 -25.39
CA PRO A 123 -3.51 5.98 -26.34
C PRO A 123 -2.97 5.97 -27.77
N GLN A 124 -1.65 5.78 -27.93
CA GLN A 124 -0.97 5.65 -29.20
C GLN A 124 -0.15 4.35 -29.21
N GLU A 125 0.23 3.86 -30.39
CA GLU A 125 1.12 2.70 -30.51
C GLU A 125 2.53 3.06 -30.00
N ALA A 126 2.69 3.01 -28.69
CA ALA A 126 3.92 3.31 -27.98
C ALA A 126 4.27 2.17 -27.01
N GLN A 127 5.57 1.95 -26.80
CA GLN A 127 6.02 1.13 -25.69
C GLN A 127 6.02 1.97 -24.42
N VAL A 128 5.28 1.51 -23.43
CA VAL A 128 5.15 2.19 -22.14
C VAL A 128 5.69 1.32 -21.01
N GLU A 129 5.97 1.96 -19.87
CA GLU A 129 6.35 1.31 -18.63
C GLU A 129 5.74 2.02 -17.41
N ASN A 130 5.60 1.29 -16.31
CA ASN A 130 5.12 1.86 -15.05
C ASN A 130 6.16 2.79 -14.44
N ILE A 131 5.69 3.88 -13.83
CA ILE A 131 6.56 4.82 -13.13
C ILE A 131 6.56 4.47 -11.64
N GLU A 132 7.68 3.98 -11.12
CA GLU A 132 7.82 3.62 -9.70
C GLU A 132 8.04 4.88 -8.85
N GLY A 133 6.95 5.44 -8.32
CA GLY A 133 7.07 6.66 -7.53
C GLY A 133 5.77 7.16 -6.92
N LEU A 134 5.82 8.42 -6.54
CA LEU A 134 4.77 9.15 -5.86
C LEU A 134 4.19 10.26 -6.74
N ILE A 135 2.88 10.42 -6.67
CA ILE A 135 2.17 11.57 -7.24
C ILE A 135 1.70 12.50 -6.12
N ASP A 136 1.82 13.81 -6.36
CA ASP A 136 1.38 14.83 -5.42
C ASP A 136 -0.15 15.04 -5.46
N GLU A 137 -0.68 15.79 -4.51
CA GLU A 137 -2.12 16.09 -4.41
C GLU A 137 -2.69 16.72 -5.70
N ARG A 138 -1.90 17.52 -6.42
CA ARG A 138 -2.36 18.17 -7.66
C ARG A 138 -2.49 17.16 -8.79
N THR A 139 -1.47 16.34 -8.99
CA THR A 139 -1.46 15.26 -9.99
C THR A 139 -2.56 14.25 -9.70
N LEU A 140 -2.78 13.92 -8.42
CA LEU A 140 -3.88 13.05 -8.00
C LEU A 140 -5.25 13.64 -8.32
N LYS A 141 -5.45 14.96 -8.16
CA LYS A 141 -6.70 15.62 -8.55
C LYS A 141 -6.93 15.56 -10.07
N GLU A 142 -5.91 15.91 -10.85
CA GLU A 142 -5.97 15.87 -12.32
C GLU A 142 -6.26 14.41 -12.81
N TYR A 143 -5.61 13.40 -12.22
CA TYR A 143 -5.88 11.99 -12.51
C TYR A 143 -7.31 11.56 -12.12
N ALA A 144 -7.71 11.81 -10.87
CA ALA A 144 -8.95 11.28 -10.32
C ALA A 144 -10.21 12.01 -10.79
N LEU A 145 -10.11 13.30 -11.13
CA LEU A 145 -11.26 14.13 -11.48
C LEU A 145 -11.33 14.41 -12.99
N GLU A 146 -10.19 14.44 -13.68
CA GLU A 146 -10.11 14.88 -15.08
C GLU A 146 -9.63 13.77 -16.02
N ASN A 147 -9.21 12.60 -15.49
CA ASN A 147 -8.59 11.50 -16.24
C ASN A 147 -7.43 12.01 -17.11
N HIS A 148 -6.55 12.79 -16.49
CA HIS A 148 -5.49 13.54 -17.15
C HIS A 148 -4.09 13.19 -16.59
N SER A 149 -3.06 13.27 -17.44
CA SER A 149 -1.70 12.81 -17.10
C SER A 149 -0.58 13.69 -17.68
N ASP A 150 -0.61 14.98 -17.40
CA ASP A 150 0.41 15.93 -17.93
C ASP A 150 1.60 16.17 -16.98
N ARG A 151 1.63 15.49 -15.84
CA ARG A 151 2.65 15.72 -14.80
C ARG A 151 3.56 14.51 -14.65
N GLY A 152 4.84 14.76 -14.50
CA GLY A 152 5.79 13.72 -14.12
C GLY A 152 5.48 13.15 -12.73
N VAL A 153 5.87 11.90 -12.51
CA VAL A 153 5.83 11.22 -11.22
C VAL A 153 7.19 11.37 -10.57
N SER A 154 7.23 11.66 -9.26
CA SER A 154 8.50 11.71 -8.54
C SER A 154 8.91 10.32 -8.11
N PRO A 155 10.05 9.77 -8.58
CA PRO A 155 10.45 8.42 -8.20
C PRO A 155 10.77 8.33 -6.70
N TRP A 156 10.65 7.12 -6.14
CA TRP A 156 10.98 6.87 -4.74
C TRP A 156 12.41 7.28 -4.37
N SER A 157 13.35 7.17 -5.32
CA SER A 157 14.76 7.55 -5.15
C SER A 157 14.97 9.03 -4.83
N ASP A 158 14.02 9.90 -5.15
CA ASP A 158 14.10 11.33 -4.86
C ASP A 158 13.83 11.65 -3.38
N TYR A 159 13.32 10.65 -2.64
CA TYR A 159 12.90 10.78 -1.24
C TYR A 159 13.54 9.76 -0.31
N LEU A 160 14.13 8.71 -0.88
CA LEU A 160 14.72 7.60 -0.14
C LEU A 160 16.19 7.45 -0.47
N GLN A 161 17.02 7.38 0.57
CA GLN A 161 18.42 7.01 0.44
C GLN A 161 18.64 5.60 1.02
N VAL A 162 19.24 4.70 0.24
CA VAL A 162 19.62 3.37 0.71
C VAL A 162 21.02 3.41 1.31
N GLU A 163 21.13 3.09 2.59
CA GLU A 163 22.39 3.01 3.34
C GLU A 163 22.74 1.55 3.66
N PRO A 164 23.83 1.01 3.09
CA PRO A 164 24.25 -0.35 3.43
C PRO A 164 24.83 -0.39 4.84
N LYS A 165 24.26 -1.25 5.70
CA LYS A 165 24.86 -1.59 7.01
C LYS A 165 25.45 -2.98 6.93
N VAL A 166 26.72 -3.12 7.32
CA VAL A 166 27.39 -4.41 7.49
C VAL A 166 27.47 -4.75 8.97
N GLY A 167 26.97 -5.93 9.35
CA GLY A 167 27.04 -6.46 10.71
C GLY A 167 27.95 -7.67 10.80
N ILE A 168 28.55 -7.87 11.99
CA ILE A 168 29.37 -9.04 12.32
C ILE A 168 28.86 -9.71 13.60
N GLY A 169 28.78 -11.04 13.60
CA GLY A 169 28.62 -11.83 14.81
C GLY A 169 29.93 -11.91 15.58
N ARG A 170 29.89 -11.68 16.89
CA ARG A 170 31.07 -11.73 17.77
C ARG A 170 30.88 -12.74 18.89
N SER A 171 31.94 -13.47 19.21
CA SER A 171 31.96 -14.34 20.40
C SER A 171 31.97 -13.48 21.66
N LYS A 172 31.03 -13.69 22.58
CA LYS A 172 31.02 -13.00 23.89
C LYS A 172 32.22 -13.38 24.77
N LEU A 173 32.84 -14.53 24.51
CA LEU A 173 34.00 -15.03 25.24
C LEU A 173 35.32 -14.47 24.72
N THR A 174 35.52 -14.48 23.39
CA THR A 174 36.81 -14.12 22.78
C THR A 174 36.82 -12.72 22.18
N ASN A 175 35.66 -12.05 22.09
CA ASN A 175 35.45 -10.77 21.41
C ASN A 175 35.82 -10.76 19.91
N ALA A 176 36.21 -11.91 19.36
CA ALA A 176 36.55 -12.11 17.96
C ALA A 176 35.30 -12.29 17.09
N THR A 177 35.44 -11.98 15.81
CA THR A 177 34.43 -12.25 14.79
C THR A 177 34.24 -13.76 14.66
N LEU A 178 32.98 -14.20 14.66
CA LEU A 178 32.64 -15.58 14.36
C LEU A 178 32.57 -15.75 12.83
N GLU A 179 33.26 -16.77 12.31
CA GLU A 179 33.22 -17.10 10.88
C GLU A 179 31.77 -17.37 10.42
N GLY A 180 31.43 -16.91 9.22
CA GLY A 180 30.10 -17.04 8.63
C GLY A 180 29.05 -16.03 9.11
N LEU A 181 29.34 -15.19 10.11
CA LEU A 181 28.35 -14.23 10.66
C LEU A 181 28.53 -12.80 10.12
N LEU A 182 28.88 -12.65 8.85
CA LEU A 182 28.91 -11.36 8.16
C LEU A 182 27.58 -11.17 7.41
N TYR A 183 26.90 -10.05 7.62
CA TYR A 183 25.67 -9.75 6.88
C TYR A 183 25.61 -8.29 6.44
N ARG A 184 24.99 -8.03 5.29
CA ARG A 184 24.71 -6.68 4.78
C ARG A 184 23.20 -6.49 4.65
N VAL A 185 22.70 -5.41 5.23
CA VAL A 185 21.30 -4.98 5.08
C VAL A 185 21.22 -3.61 4.40
N GLY A 186 20.35 -3.47 3.41
CA GLY A 186 19.99 -2.19 2.81
C GLY A 186 19.02 -1.45 3.73
N MET A 187 19.53 -0.49 4.51
CA MET A 187 18.69 0.34 5.36
C MET A 187 18.13 1.50 4.56
N VAL A 188 16.89 1.92 4.81
CA VAL A 188 16.23 3.00 4.07
C VAL A 188 16.16 4.24 4.95
N ARG A 189 16.78 5.35 4.54
CA ARG A 189 16.58 6.67 5.14
C ARG A 189 15.49 7.40 4.34
N PRO A 190 14.33 7.73 4.93
CA PRO A 190 13.26 8.48 4.28
C PRO A 190 13.53 10.00 4.30
N VAL A 191 14.77 10.35 3.99
CA VAL A 191 15.23 11.72 3.79
C VAL A 191 16.21 11.65 2.63
N PHE A 192 15.98 12.46 1.62
CA PHE A 192 16.95 12.67 0.55
C PHE A 192 17.54 14.07 0.66
N GLY A 193 18.86 14.15 0.53
CA GLY A 193 19.60 15.41 0.58
C GLY A 193 20.73 15.43 -0.43
N GLU A 194 20.60 16.21 -1.51
CA GLU A 194 21.70 16.46 -2.45
C GLU A 194 21.79 17.97 -2.77
N LYS A 195 23.02 18.52 -2.80
CA LYS A 195 23.33 19.89 -3.25
C LYS A 195 22.45 21.01 -2.64
N GLY A 196 22.06 20.88 -1.37
CA GLY A 196 21.27 21.91 -0.66
C GLY A 196 19.76 21.80 -0.84
N HIS A 197 19.27 20.77 -1.52
CA HIS A 197 17.86 20.39 -1.53
C HIS A 197 17.63 19.22 -0.58
N TYR A 198 16.67 19.39 0.33
CA TYR A 198 16.29 18.40 1.32
C TYR A 198 14.81 18.06 1.15
N SER A 199 14.53 16.77 0.97
CA SER A 199 13.18 16.23 0.94
C SER A 199 13.03 15.30 2.13
N ALA A 200 12.18 15.66 3.08
CA ALA A 200 11.83 14.79 4.20
C ALA A 200 10.53 14.06 3.87
N LEU A 201 10.56 12.72 3.99
CA LEU A 201 9.40 11.87 3.81
C LEU A 201 8.91 11.37 5.16
N SER A 202 7.68 11.75 5.50
CA SER A 202 6.95 11.25 6.66
C SER A 202 5.84 10.29 6.22
N MET A 203 5.42 9.41 7.11
CA MET A 203 4.26 8.54 6.90
C MET A 203 3.11 9.01 7.79
N VAL A 204 1.87 9.00 7.30
CA VAL A 204 0.68 9.26 8.11
C VAL A 204 -0.16 8.00 8.17
N LEU A 205 -0.51 7.59 9.39
CA LEU A 205 -1.43 6.48 9.63
C LEU A 205 -2.75 7.02 10.15
N ASP A 206 -3.84 6.62 9.50
CA ASP A 206 -5.19 6.74 10.06
C ASP A 206 -5.63 5.37 10.58
N PHE A 207 -6.07 5.30 11.82
CA PHE A 207 -6.50 4.06 12.45
C PHE A 207 -7.59 4.29 13.50
N GLU A 208 -8.33 3.24 13.82
CA GLU A 208 -9.41 3.24 14.81
C GLU A 208 -9.37 1.94 15.65
N GLY A 209 -10.17 1.90 16.72
CA GLY A 209 -10.34 0.68 17.52
C GLY A 209 -9.15 0.30 18.39
N LEU A 210 -8.16 1.19 18.56
CA LEU A 210 -7.13 1.04 19.60
C LEU A 210 -7.70 1.54 20.93
N PRO A 211 -7.70 0.72 22.00
CA PRO A 211 -8.24 1.15 23.29
C PRO A 211 -7.42 2.26 23.94
N ALA A 212 -8.06 3.00 24.86
CA ALA A 212 -7.45 4.09 25.62
C ALA A 212 -6.75 5.11 24.70
N MET A 213 -7.33 5.38 23.53
CA MET A 213 -6.79 6.31 22.53
C MET A 213 -6.60 7.72 23.12
N GLU A 214 -7.54 8.14 23.98
CA GLU A 214 -7.47 9.37 24.77
C GLU A 214 -6.27 9.45 25.73
N SER A 215 -5.69 8.32 26.10
CA SER A 215 -4.48 8.27 26.95
C SER A 215 -3.18 8.27 26.15
N LEU A 216 -3.24 8.11 24.82
CA LEU A 216 -2.06 8.14 23.98
C LEU A 216 -1.47 9.56 23.98
N PRO A 217 -0.19 9.74 24.36
CA PRO A 217 0.43 11.05 24.35
C PRO A 217 0.39 11.67 22.95
N ALA A 218 0.21 13.00 22.87
CA ALA A 218 0.15 13.73 21.61
C ALA A 218 1.42 13.60 20.74
N LYS A 219 2.54 13.20 21.37
CA LYS A 219 3.79 12.88 20.71
C LYS A 219 4.55 11.82 21.50
N GLY A 220 5.38 11.04 20.82
CA GLY A 220 6.20 10.03 21.47
C GLY A 220 7.08 9.28 20.47
N PHE A 221 7.52 8.09 20.87
CA PHE A 221 8.38 7.23 20.05
C PHE A 221 7.91 5.80 20.14
N PHE A 222 8.09 5.04 19.06
CA PHE A 222 7.91 3.60 19.06
C PHE A 222 8.85 2.93 18.07
N ARG A 223 8.90 1.59 18.10
CA ARG A 223 9.72 0.80 17.18
C ARG A 223 8.95 0.47 15.91
N LEU A 224 9.55 0.70 14.76
CA LEU A 224 8.97 0.41 13.46
C LEU A 224 9.98 -0.33 12.58
N GLY A 225 9.59 -1.50 12.07
CA GLY A 225 10.47 -2.36 11.29
C GLY A 225 11.40 -3.25 12.13
N GLY A 226 12.44 -3.77 11.48
CA GLY A 226 13.45 -4.65 12.06
C GLY A 226 14.58 -3.90 12.78
N GLU A 227 15.57 -4.65 13.28
CA GLU A 227 16.81 -4.11 13.89
C GLU A 227 16.57 -3.12 15.06
N GLY A 228 15.37 -3.12 15.66
CA GLY A 228 15.02 -2.22 16.77
C GLY A 228 14.96 -0.75 16.37
N LYS A 229 14.76 -0.43 15.08
CA LYS A 229 14.68 0.94 14.58
C LYS A 229 13.51 1.70 15.22
N ALA A 230 13.75 2.98 15.50
CA ALA A 230 12.83 3.85 16.22
C ALA A 230 12.33 4.99 15.33
N VAL A 231 11.07 5.35 15.54
CA VAL A 231 10.41 6.49 14.89
C VAL A 231 9.83 7.41 15.96
N SER A 232 9.77 8.70 15.67
CA SER A 232 8.90 9.62 16.41
C SER A 232 7.50 9.61 15.80
N TYR A 233 6.51 9.85 16.63
CA TYR A 233 5.17 10.16 16.17
C TYR A 233 4.63 11.41 16.82
N GLU A 234 3.74 12.07 16.11
CA GLU A 234 2.90 13.17 16.60
C GLU A 234 1.47 12.98 16.11
N VAL A 235 0.49 13.46 16.88
CA VAL A 235 -0.91 13.47 16.45
C VAL A 235 -1.04 14.38 15.24
N PHE A 236 -1.67 13.85 14.20
CA PHE A 236 -1.84 14.53 12.92
C PHE A 236 -3.29 15.00 12.77
N GLU A 237 -3.53 16.26 13.11
CA GLU A 237 -4.85 16.88 13.02
C GLU A 237 -5.33 17.17 11.58
N PRO A 238 -4.47 17.54 10.60
CA PRO A 238 -4.95 17.90 9.28
C PRO A 238 -5.81 16.81 8.63
N THR A 239 -6.91 17.22 8.01
CA THR A 239 -7.78 16.31 7.26
C THR A 239 -7.10 15.91 5.96
N ILE A 240 -7.04 14.61 5.68
CA ILE A 240 -6.61 14.08 4.39
C ILE A 240 -7.87 13.85 3.56
N GLN A 241 -8.01 14.60 2.47
CA GLN A 241 -9.09 14.44 1.51
C GLN A 241 -8.51 13.96 0.20
N LEU A 242 -8.82 12.71 -0.16
CA LEU A 242 -8.49 12.19 -1.46
C LEU A 242 -9.57 12.63 -2.46
N PRO A 243 -9.20 13.09 -3.66
CA PRO A 243 -10.17 13.46 -4.67
C PRO A 243 -10.93 12.22 -5.14
N SER A 244 -12.25 12.33 -5.12
CA SER A 244 -13.17 11.33 -5.60
C SER A 244 -14.46 12.02 -6.01
N GLN A 245 -15.08 11.57 -7.10
CA GLN A 245 -16.33 12.13 -7.60
C GLN A 245 -17.23 11.02 -8.16
N VAL A 246 -18.52 11.31 -8.26
CA VAL A 246 -19.48 10.53 -9.04
C VAL A 246 -19.89 11.37 -10.24
N VAL A 247 -19.89 10.75 -11.41
CA VAL A 247 -20.30 11.38 -12.66
C VAL A 247 -21.70 10.91 -13.02
N ALA A 248 -22.61 11.86 -13.26
CA ALA A 248 -23.97 11.54 -13.64
C ALA A 248 -24.00 10.69 -14.92
N GLN A 249 -24.79 9.61 -14.92
CA GLN A 249 -24.97 8.67 -16.04
C GLN A 249 -23.73 7.84 -16.43
N ALA A 250 -22.56 8.08 -15.82
CA ALA A 250 -21.41 7.20 -16.00
C ALA A 250 -21.63 5.88 -15.27
N ASN A 251 -21.43 4.77 -15.96
CA ASN A 251 -21.55 3.42 -15.40
C ASN A 251 -20.19 2.75 -15.18
N ILE A 252 -19.09 3.38 -15.56
CA ILE A 252 -17.74 2.84 -15.34
C ILE A 252 -17.06 3.64 -14.24
N PHE A 253 -16.32 2.93 -13.40
CA PHE A 253 -15.50 3.50 -12.34
C PHE A 253 -14.23 2.68 -12.16
N LYS A 254 -13.26 3.25 -11.46
CA LYS A 254 -12.00 2.61 -11.09
C LYS A 254 -11.94 2.49 -9.56
N LEU A 255 -11.37 1.38 -9.08
CA LEU A 255 -10.83 1.29 -7.72
C LEU A 255 -9.31 1.25 -7.80
N VAL A 256 -8.66 2.27 -7.25
CA VAL A 256 -7.20 2.36 -7.15
C VAL A 256 -6.77 1.88 -5.77
N LEU A 257 -5.92 0.86 -5.71
CA LEU A 257 -5.37 0.36 -4.46
C LEU A 257 -4.31 1.35 -3.93
N LEU A 258 -4.56 1.94 -2.77
CA LEU A 258 -3.61 2.77 -2.03
C LEU A 258 -2.62 1.95 -1.20
N THR A 259 -2.98 0.69 -0.90
CA THR A 259 -2.12 -0.27 -0.20
C THR A 259 -2.20 -1.63 -0.88
N PRO A 260 -1.18 -2.50 -0.74
CA PRO A 260 -1.23 -3.85 -1.33
C PRO A 260 -2.46 -4.62 -0.87
N ALA A 261 -3.06 -5.42 -1.76
CA ALA A 261 -4.24 -6.23 -1.46
C ALA A 261 -3.93 -7.73 -1.52
N LEU A 262 -4.55 -8.48 -0.60
CA LEU A 262 -4.45 -9.94 -0.53
C LEU A 262 -5.80 -10.52 -0.96
N PHE A 263 -5.84 -11.06 -2.17
CA PHE A 263 -7.04 -11.70 -2.71
C PHE A 263 -6.92 -13.22 -2.72
N ASP A 264 -8.04 -13.90 -2.52
CA ASP A 264 -8.08 -15.37 -2.49
C ASP A 264 -7.89 -15.97 -3.90
N ASN A 265 -8.31 -15.24 -4.95
CA ASN A 265 -8.13 -15.66 -6.35
C ASN A 265 -6.89 -15.03 -7.00
N GLY A 266 -5.82 -14.82 -6.22
CA GLY A 266 -4.55 -14.26 -6.67
C GLY A 266 -4.62 -12.76 -6.95
N TRP A 267 -5.01 -12.37 -8.17
CA TRP A 267 -5.13 -10.97 -8.58
C TRP A 267 -6.58 -10.46 -8.54
N CYS A 268 -7.57 -11.35 -8.50
CA CYS A 268 -8.98 -10.99 -8.55
C CYS A 268 -9.61 -11.09 -7.15
N PRO A 269 -10.39 -10.09 -6.68
CA PRO A 269 -11.12 -10.20 -5.41
C PRO A 269 -12.05 -11.42 -5.38
N ALA A 270 -12.23 -12.04 -4.21
CA ALA A 270 -13.09 -13.22 -4.04
C ALA A 270 -14.57 -12.94 -4.38
N SER A 271 -14.99 -11.68 -4.25
CA SER A 271 -16.35 -11.26 -4.55
C SER A 271 -16.65 -11.11 -6.06
N ILE A 272 -15.64 -11.33 -6.91
CA ILE A 272 -15.70 -11.24 -8.37
C ILE A 272 -15.33 -12.59 -8.98
N HIS A 273 -16.11 -13.06 -9.96
CA HIS A 273 -15.83 -14.30 -10.66
C HIS A 273 -14.74 -14.09 -11.73
N PRO A 274 -13.54 -14.69 -11.61
CA PRO A 274 -12.38 -14.33 -12.44
C PRO A 274 -12.57 -14.52 -13.94
N GLN A 275 -13.40 -15.49 -14.36
CA GLN A 275 -13.65 -15.78 -15.78
C GLN A 275 -14.76 -14.93 -16.41
N THR A 276 -15.70 -14.39 -15.63
CA THR A 276 -16.82 -13.63 -16.19
C THR A 276 -16.73 -12.15 -15.86
N GLY A 277 -15.86 -11.76 -14.93
CA GLY A 277 -15.79 -10.42 -14.35
C GLY A 277 -16.99 -10.05 -13.47
N LYS A 278 -18.07 -10.85 -13.46
CA LYS A 278 -19.29 -10.51 -12.72
C LYS A 278 -19.12 -10.79 -11.24
N GLY A 279 -19.67 -9.91 -10.41
CA GLY A 279 -19.65 -10.10 -8.97
C GLY A 279 -20.41 -9.02 -8.23
N ARG A 280 -20.16 -8.96 -6.92
CA ARG A 280 -20.81 -8.00 -6.02
C ARG A 280 -19.78 -7.37 -5.10
N LEU A 281 -19.84 -6.06 -4.91
CA LEU A 281 -19.04 -5.35 -3.93
C LEU A 281 -19.89 -5.05 -2.70
N ALA A 282 -19.38 -5.39 -1.52
CA ALA A 282 -20.10 -5.14 -0.26
C ALA A 282 -19.99 -3.67 0.15
N ILE A 283 -21.14 -3.04 0.39
CA ILE A 283 -21.22 -1.69 0.98
C ILE A 283 -21.15 -1.82 2.51
N ASP A 284 -21.98 -2.72 3.05
CA ASP A 284 -22.01 -3.10 4.45
C ASP A 284 -22.44 -4.58 4.58
N ASN A 285 -22.80 -5.01 5.79
CA ASN A 285 -23.18 -6.41 6.05
C ASN A 285 -24.54 -6.81 5.44
N GLN A 286 -25.32 -5.87 4.92
CA GLN A 286 -26.67 -6.08 4.41
C GLN A 286 -26.82 -5.69 2.93
N LYS A 287 -26.01 -4.75 2.44
CA LYS A 287 -26.11 -4.21 1.09
C LYS A 287 -24.86 -4.52 0.25
N THR A 288 -25.13 -4.93 -0.99
CA THR A 288 -24.10 -5.14 -2.01
C THR A 288 -24.51 -4.44 -3.31
N VAL A 289 -23.52 -4.11 -4.15
CA VAL A 289 -23.71 -3.52 -5.47
C VAL A 289 -23.19 -4.49 -6.52
N GLU A 290 -23.98 -4.71 -7.58
CA GLU A 290 -23.61 -5.57 -8.70
C GLU A 290 -22.67 -4.85 -9.66
N VAL A 291 -21.57 -5.52 -10.00
CA VAL A 291 -20.53 -4.99 -10.88
C VAL A 291 -20.00 -6.04 -11.84
N GLU A 292 -19.39 -5.58 -12.93
CA GLU A 292 -18.59 -6.36 -13.86
C GLU A 292 -17.18 -5.77 -13.91
N LEU A 293 -16.16 -6.55 -13.54
CA LEU A 293 -14.76 -6.22 -13.74
C LEU A 293 -14.43 -6.31 -15.24
N LEU A 294 -14.02 -5.18 -15.81
CA LEU A 294 -13.73 -5.04 -17.24
C LEU A 294 -12.26 -5.26 -17.56
N ALA A 295 -11.36 -4.70 -16.75
CA ALA A 295 -9.91 -4.81 -16.89
C ALA A 295 -9.23 -4.50 -15.55
N ALA A 296 -7.95 -4.85 -15.42
CA ALA A 296 -7.14 -4.42 -14.29
C ALA A 296 -5.69 -4.15 -14.72
N ALA A 297 -5.13 -3.03 -14.25
CA ALA A 297 -3.69 -2.76 -14.29
C ALA A 297 -3.07 -3.32 -13.01
N THR A 298 -2.48 -4.52 -13.12
CA THR A 298 -1.82 -5.19 -11.98
C THR A 298 -0.32 -5.27 -12.21
N GLY A 299 0.45 -4.91 -11.19
CA GLY A 299 1.92 -4.95 -11.23
C GLY A 299 2.46 -6.33 -10.82
N LYS A 300 3.78 -6.38 -10.60
CA LYS A 300 4.43 -7.60 -10.09
C LYS A 300 3.89 -7.93 -8.69
N PRO A 301 3.56 -9.20 -8.39
CA PRO A 301 3.09 -9.57 -7.06
C PRO A 301 4.14 -9.29 -5.98
N VAL A 302 3.72 -8.68 -4.87
CA VAL A 302 4.58 -8.33 -3.75
C VAL A 302 4.50 -9.43 -2.69
N PRO A 303 5.62 -10.01 -2.24
CA PRO A 303 5.61 -11.01 -1.18
C PRO A 303 5.28 -10.34 0.16
N VAL A 304 4.20 -10.80 0.80
CA VAL A 304 3.75 -10.35 2.11
C VAL A 304 3.89 -11.51 3.08
N GLY A 305 4.90 -11.44 3.94
CA GLY A 305 5.06 -12.33 5.08
C GLY A 305 4.81 -11.58 6.39
N GLY A 306 5.70 -11.85 7.35
CA GLY A 306 5.73 -11.21 8.65
C GLY A 306 6.25 -12.17 9.69
N PHE A 307 6.41 -11.67 10.90
CA PHE A 307 6.79 -12.48 12.06
C PHE A 307 5.74 -12.29 13.14
N ASP A 308 5.24 -13.38 13.68
CA ASP A 308 4.35 -13.34 14.82
C ASP A 308 5.18 -13.26 16.10
N MET A 309 5.08 -12.15 16.82
CA MET A 309 5.86 -11.93 18.05
C MET A 309 5.39 -12.81 19.22
N HIS A 310 4.14 -13.26 19.22
CA HIS A 310 3.58 -14.08 20.27
C HIS A 310 4.00 -15.54 20.10
N THR A 311 3.81 -16.10 18.90
CA THR A 311 4.19 -17.49 18.60
C THR A 311 5.66 -17.65 18.24
N GLN A 312 6.37 -16.54 17.99
CA GLN A 312 7.77 -16.49 17.55
C GLN A 312 8.03 -17.27 16.26
N LEU A 313 7.06 -17.27 15.36
CA LEU A 313 7.14 -17.98 14.08
C LEU A 313 6.90 -17.03 12.89
N PRO A 314 7.51 -17.31 11.71
CA PRO A 314 7.16 -16.62 10.47
C PRO A 314 5.68 -16.83 10.13
N LYS A 315 5.01 -15.77 9.68
CA LYS A 315 3.67 -15.86 9.09
C LYS A 315 3.76 -16.52 7.70
N PRO A 316 2.71 -17.21 7.22
CA PRO A 316 2.65 -17.70 5.85
C PRO A 316 2.95 -16.60 4.85
N MET A 317 3.79 -16.91 3.86
CA MET A 317 4.10 -15.97 2.79
C MET A 317 2.96 -15.95 1.79
N LEU A 318 2.36 -14.78 1.60
CA LEU A 318 1.30 -14.54 0.63
C LEU A 318 1.84 -13.67 -0.50
N LYS A 319 1.19 -13.72 -1.65
CA LYS A 319 1.43 -12.80 -2.76
C LYS A 319 0.31 -11.77 -2.77
N ALA A 320 0.67 -10.51 -2.58
CA ALA A 320 -0.26 -9.40 -2.70
C ALA A 320 -0.21 -8.77 -4.08
N VAL A 321 -1.34 -8.25 -4.55
CA VAL A 321 -1.36 -7.26 -5.61
C VAL A 321 -0.74 -5.97 -5.05
N PRO A 322 0.20 -5.32 -5.75
CA PRO A 322 0.86 -4.12 -5.26
C PRO A 322 -0.11 -2.95 -5.06
N ALA A 323 0.31 -1.97 -4.25
CA ALA A 323 -0.29 -0.65 -4.28
C ALA A 323 -0.14 -0.01 -5.67
N GLY A 324 -0.98 0.97 -5.96
CA GLY A 324 -1.15 1.56 -7.28
C GLY A 324 -1.99 0.74 -8.25
N ALA A 325 -2.25 -0.56 -8.00
CA ALA A 325 -3.04 -1.36 -8.93
C ALA A 325 -4.47 -0.81 -9.11
N VAL A 326 -4.98 -0.87 -10.35
CA VAL A 326 -6.24 -0.23 -10.74
C VAL A 326 -7.19 -1.24 -11.32
N TYR A 327 -8.41 -1.30 -10.78
CA TYR A 327 -9.47 -2.20 -11.24
C TYR A 327 -10.59 -1.39 -11.87
N TYR A 328 -10.88 -1.67 -13.14
CA TYR A 328 -11.94 -1.01 -13.91
C TYR A 328 -13.22 -1.82 -13.84
N PHE A 329 -14.28 -1.23 -13.30
CA PHE A 329 -15.56 -1.88 -13.13
C PHE A 329 -16.65 -1.16 -13.92
N ARG A 330 -17.65 -1.92 -14.37
CA ARG A 330 -18.94 -1.44 -14.82
C ARG A 330 -19.99 -1.71 -13.76
N LEU A 331 -20.83 -0.73 -13.50
CA LEU A 331 -22.04 -0.85 -12.70
C LEU A 331 -23.17 -1.42 -13.54
N THR A 332 -23.88 -2.39 -12.98
CA THR A 332 -25.18 -2.83 -13.55
C THR A 332 -26.22 -1.72 -13.43
N ASN A 333 -26.18 -0.94 -12.34
CA ASN A 333 -27.01 0.24 -12.12
C ASN A 333 -26.14 1.47 -11.77
N ALA A 334 -26.16 2.49 -12.63
CA ALA A 334 -25.36 3.70 -12.43
C ALA A 334 -25.75 4.49 -11.16
N GLU A 335 -26.98 4.34 -10.65
CA GLU A 335 -27.44 4.99 -9.42
C GLU A 335 -26.73 4.49 -8.15
N ASP A 336 -26.04 3.35 -8.22
CA ASP A 336 -25.28 2.80 -7.09
C ASP A 336 -23.89 3.42 -6.91
N ALA A 337 -23.41 4.24 -7.87
CA ALA A 337 -22.10 4.87 -7.81
C ALA A 337 -21.82 5.66 -6.50
N PRO A 338 -22.77 6.47 -5.96
CA PRO A 338 -22.55 7.17 -4.69
C PRO A 338 -22.31 6.26 -3.49
N LEU A 339 -22.87 5.05 -3.49
CA LEU A 339 -22.68 4.09 -2.40
C LEU A 339 -21.24 3.56 -2.39
N LEU A 340 -20.72 3.23 -3.58
CA LEU A 340 -19.35 2.78 -3.73
C LEU A 340 -18.35 3.90 -3.48
N GLN A 341 -18.65 5.12 -3.93
CA GLN A 341 -17.84 6.30 -3.62
C GLN A 341 -17.73 6.50 -2.11
N GLN A 342 -18.86 6.49 -1.39
CA GLN A 342 -18.88 6.63 0.07
C GLN A 342 -18.12 5.49 0.77
N LYS A 343 -18.25 4.26 0.26
CA LYS A 343 -17.55 3.09 0.80
C LYS A 343 -16.03 3.20 0.60
N PHE A 344 -15.58 3.36 -0.64
CA PHE A 344 -14.17 3.31 -1.03
C PHE A 344 -13.55 4.71 -1.04
N SER A 345 -13.59 5.37 0.13
CA SER A 345 -12.97 6.69 0.36
C SER A 345 -12.23 6.81 1.71
N PRO A 346 -11.10 6.12 1.93
CA PRO A 346 -10.73 4.80 1.42
C PRO A 346 -11.27 3.66 2.29
N ALA A 347 -11.48 2.48 1.70
CA ALA A 347 -11.81 1.25 2.42
C ALA A 347 -11.19 0.00 1.77
N SER A 348 -11.07 -1.08 2.55
CA SER A 348 -10.44 -2.32 2.09
C SER A 348 -11.28 -3.03 1.02
N LEU A 349 -10.66 -3.34 -0.12
CA LEU A 349 -11.09 -4.32 -1.11
C LEU A 349 -10.50 -5.72 -0.84
N SER A 350 -9.43 -5.81 -0.02
CA SER A 350 -8.71 -7.05 0.29
C SER A 350 -9.60 -8.12 0.95
N ASP A 351 -9.47 -9.37 0.53
CA ASP A 351 -10.20 -10.52 1.10
C ASP A 351 -9.61 -10.91 2.47
N GLN A 352 -8.28 -10.78 2.59
CA GLN A 352 -7.55 -11.13 3.81
C GLN A 352 -6.95 -9.89 4.47
N ARG A 353 -6.83 -9.94 5.80
CA ARG A 353 -6.10 -8.96 6.64
C ARG A 353 -6.55 -7.50 6.42
N ALA A 354 -7.81 -7.28 6.05
CA ALA A 354 -8.40 -5.95 5.87
C ALA A 354 -8.24 -5.03 7.11
N ASN A 355 -8.29 -5.59 8.32
CA ASN A 355 -8.08 -4.83 9.56
C ASN A 355 -6.65 -4.26 9.66
N GLU A 356 -5.67 -4.92 9.06
CA GLU A 356 -4.29 -4.45 9.05
C GLU A 356 -4.05 -3.34 8.01
N GLY A 357 -5.06 -2.96 7.22
CA GLY A 357 -4.96 -1.92 6.21
C GLY A 357 -4.51 -2.42 4.84
N PHE A 358 -4.59 -3.72 4.56
CA PHE A 358 -4.42 -4.24 3.19
C PHE A 358 -5.62 -3.89 2.31
N GLY A 359 -5.33 -3.57 1.05
CA GLY A 359 -6.29 -3.27 -0.02
C GLY A 359 -7.14 -2.03 0.19
N LEU A 360 -6.67 -1.03 0.94
CA LEU A 360 -7.35 0.26 1.02
C LEU A 360 -7.46 0.82 -0.40
N ALA A 361 -8.67 1.09 -0.86
CA ALA A 361 -8.95 1.50 -2.22
C ALA A 361 -9.67 2.84 -2.27
N LEU A 362 -9.37 3.61 -3.32
CA LEU A 362 -10.00 4.88 -3.66
C LEU A 362 -10.92 4.69 -4.88
N PHE A 363 -12.17 5.11 -4.75
CA PHE A 363 -13.13 5.21 -5.85
C PHE A 363 -12.82 6.40 -6.74
N ILE A 364 -12.76 6.16 -8.04
CA ILE A 364 -12.56 7.18 -9.07
C ILE A 364 -13.57 6.98 -10.19
N GLN A 365 -14.20 8.06 -10.62
CA GLN A 365 -15.08 8.06 -11.78
C GLN A 365 -14.88 9.35 -12.58
N THR A 366 -14.81 9.22 -13.90
CA THR A 366 -14.44 10.31 -14.81
C THR A 366 -15.37 10.34 -16.01
N ASN A 367 -15.53 11.52 -16.62
CA ASN A 367 -16.47 11.77 -17.71
C ASN A 367 -16.13 11.08 -19.03
N ASN A 368 -14.99 10.39 -19.13
CA ASN A 368 -14.58 9.72 -20.35
C ASN A 368 -15.43 8.46 -20.56
N SER A 369 -16.52 8.66 -21.31
CA SER A 369 -17.27 7.61 -22.00
C SER A 369 -16.30 6.68 -22.72
N LEU A 370 -16.48 5.36 -22.53
CA LEU A 370 -15.88 4.35 -23.41
C LEU A 370 -16.12 4.67 -24.88
#